data_AF-A0A926AWH0-F1
#
_entry.id   AF-A0A926AWH0-F1
#
_cell.length_a   1.000
_cell.length_b   1.000
_cell.length_c   1.000
_cell.angle_alpha   90.00
_cell.angle_beta   90.00
_cell.angle_gamma   90.00
#
_symmetry.space_group_name_H-M   'P 1'
#
loop_
_entity.id
_entity.type
_entity.pdbx_description
1 polymer ?
#
loop_
_entity_poly.entity_id
_entity_poly.type
_entity_poly.pdbx_seq_one_letter_code
_entity_poly.pdbx_strand_id
1 'polypeptide(L)'
;AQPNEQLAATFARSDYPPELFVVMLTREGRIKKLSLSECANLTGRGLMMLKLGDEDTLLQVALATQESFVVVATSAGRLLRFVCNETQLPVMSRTAVGLQALKLRKGESIIGMAVVAETDFLLLASRNGLLKRLKVSDLRLQERGGLATPVTVLGDRTDTLIALLGSLGSERTALSTTSQERLLRLNFAGVSLRSRTEPAERLEALETGEKLVGMTWAIDGESEA
;
A
#
# COMPACT_ATOMS: atom_id res chain seq x y z
N ALA A 1 8.16 21.85 -11.84
CA ALA A 1 7.11 20.84 -11.63
C ALA A 1 6.05 21.04 -12.71
N GLN A 2 5.57 19.96 -13.31
CA GLN A 2 4.43 20.04 -14.23
C GLN A 2 3.15 20.40 -13.44
N PRO A 3 2.16 21.08 -14.05
CA PRO A 3 0.87 21.30 -13.40
C PRO A 3 0.27 19.95 -13.00
N ASN A 4 -0.17 19.82 -11.74
CA ASN A 4 -0.70 18.59 -11.12
C ASN A 4 0.30 17.46 -10.84
N GLU A 5 1.61 17.72 -10.91
CA GLU A 5 2.62 16.78 -10.41
C GLU A 5 2.55 16.69 -8.88
N GLN A 6 2.43 15.47 -8.34
CA GLN A 6 2.37 15.20 -6.91
C GLN A 6 3.50 14.27 -6.50
N LEU A 7 4.06 14.52 -5.31
CA LEU A 7 5.07 13.66 -4.72
C LEU A 7 4.43 12.32 -4.30
N ALA A 8 4.87 11.22 -4.93
CA ALA A 8 4.34 9.89 -4.61
C ALA A 8 5.01 9.24 -3.39
N ALA A 9 6.32 9.48 -3.20
CA ALA A 9 7.09 8.97 -2.06
C ALA A 9 8.40 9.74 -1.90
N THR A 10 8.93 9.74 -0.68
CA THR A 10 10.29 10.19 -0.37
C THR A 10 11.03 9.07 0.34
N PHE A 11 12.26 8.81 -0.07
CA PHE A 11 13.15 7.86 0.59
C PHE A 11 14.44 8.59 0.92
N ALA A 12 14.81 8.61 2.20
CA ALA A 12 16.10 9.12 2.64
C ALA A 12 17.05 7.93 2.83
N ARG A 13 18.11 7.86 2.02
CA ARG A 13 19.18 6.87 2.16
C ARG A 13 20.52 7.49 1.78
N SER A 14 21.56 7.11 2.50
CA SER A 14 22.95 7.44 2.16
C SER A 14 23.58 6.45 1.18
N ASP A 15 23.00 5.26 1.00
CA ASP A 15 23.52 4.15 0.20
C ASP A 15 22.47 3.54 -0.76
N TYR A 16 22.95 2.97 -1.87
CA TYR A 16 22.14 2.35 -2.93
C TYR A 16 22.60 0.89 -3.13
N PRO A 17 22.29 -0.03 -2.18
CA PRO A 17 22.73 -1.40 -2.30
C PRO A 17 22.08 -2.06 -3.53
N PRO A 18 22.84 -2.92 -4.26
CA PRO A 18 22.37 -3.53 -5.50
C PRO A 18 21.17 -4.48 -5.31
N GLU A 19 20.90 -4.87 -4.08
CA GLU A 19 19.86 -5.85 -3.72
C GLU A 19 18.51 -5.20 -3.37
N LEU A 20 18.44 -3.86 -3.46
CA LEU A 20 17.21 -3.11 -3.29
C LEU A 20 16.57 -2.74 -4.62
N PHE A 21 15.25 -2.79 -4.60
CA PHE A 21 14.42 -2.47 -5.74
C PHE A 21 13.40 -1.40 -5.37
N VAL A 22 13.05 -0.59 -6.37
CA VAL A 22 11.89 0.29 -6.34
C VAL A 22 10.72 -0.46 -6.96
N VAL A 23 9.66 -0.66 -6.18
CA VAL A 23 8.37 -1.17 -6.66
C VAL A 23 7.42 0.00 -6.83
N MET A 24 6.78 0.07 -7.99
CA MET A 24 5.82 1.12 -8.36
C MET A 24 4.49 0.47 -8.69
N LEU A 25 3.40 1.03 -8.16
CA LEU A 25 2.02 0.62 -8.44
C LEU A 25 1.24 1.81 -9.00
N THR A 26 0.46 1.59 -10.05
CA THR A 26 -0.40 2.61 -10.67
C THR A 26 -1.87 2.41 -10.33
N ARG A 27 -2.70 3.45 -10.59
CA ARG A 27 -4.15 3.40 -10.34
C ARG A 27 -4.87 2.38 -11.23
N GLU A 28 -4.40 2.17 -12.46
CA GLU A 28 -4.93 1.12 -13.35
C GLU A 28 -4.41 -0.29 -13.02
N GLY A 29 -3.52 -0.42 -12.03
CA GLY A 29 -3.03 -1.71 -11.58
C GLY A 29 -1.86 -2.27 -12.35
N ARG A 30 -1.04 -1.39 -12.92
CA ARG A 30 0.31 -1.75 -13.36
C ARG A 30 1.24 -1.76 -12.15
N ILE A 31 2.04 -2.81 -12.04
CA ILE A 31 3.10 -2.93 -11.05
C ILE A 31 4.44 -3.20 -11.73
N LYS A 32 5.49 -2.51 -11.29
CA LYS A 32 6.83 -2.63 -11.84
C LYS A 32 7.88 -2.68 -10.75
N LYS A 33 8.89 -3.53 -10.91
CA LYS A 33 10.11 -3.57 -10.10
C LYS A 33 11.28 -3.06 -10.92
N LEU A 34 12.05 -2.14 -10.36
CA LEU A 34 13.22 -1.52 -10.97
C LEU A 34 14.39 -1.61 -9.98
N SER A 35 15.61 -1.84 -10.46
CA SER A 35 16.78 -1.77 -9.58
C SER A 35 16.90 -0.38 -8.97
N LEU A 36 17.17 -0.28 -7.66
CA LEU A 36 17.37 1.02 -7.01
C LEU A 36 18.59 1.75 -7.61
N SER A 37 19.58 1.02 -8.15
CA SER A 37 20.74 1.60 -8.85
C SER A 37 20.36 2.38 -10.11
N GLU A 38 19.20 2.12 -10.73
CA GLU A 38 18.70 2.91 -11.85
C GLU A 38 18.27 4.32 -11.42
N CYS A 39 18.14 4.56 -10.11
CA CYS A 39 17.95 5.89 -9.53
C CYS A 39 19.27 6.62 -9.28
N ALA A 40 20.43 5.96 -9.47
CA ALA A 40 21.72 6.60 -9.29
C ALA A 40 21.92 7.66 -10.39
N ASN A 41 22.66 8.73 -10.05
CA ASN A 41 22.97 9.85 -10.96
C ASN A 41 21.78 10.76 -11.30
N LEU A 42 20.98 11.12 -10.29
CA LEU A 42 19.98 12.17 -10.42
C LEU A 42 20.65 13.50 -10.79
N THR A 43 20.10 14.17 -11.79
CA THR A 43 20.45 15.55 -12.14
C THR A 43 19.33 16.49 -11.72
N GLY A 44 19.56 17.81 -11.73
CA GLY A 44 18.52 18.79 -11.43
C GLY A 44 17.30 18.76 -12.36
N ARG A 45 17.33 17.99 -13.46
CA ARG A 45 16.18 17.79 -14.38
C ARG A 45 15.24 16.65 -13.96
N GLY A 46 15.59 15.90 -12.92
CA GLY A 46 14.88 14.68 -12.54
C GLY A 46 15.16 13.50 -13.48
N LEU A 47 14.52 12.37 -13.20
CA LEU A 47 14.72 11.10 -13.92
C LEU A 47 13.38 10.43 -14.18
N MET A 48 13.10 10.05 -15.42
CA MET A 48 11.89 9.29 -15.74
C MET A 48 12.05 7.83 -15.30
N MET A 49 11.17 7.39 -14.40
CA MET A 49 11.22 6.07 -13.76
C MET A 49 10.17 5.09 -14.31
N LEU A 50 9.06 5.60 -14.82
CA LEU A 50 7.92 4.84 -15.29
C LEU A 50 7.25 5.59 -16.43
N LYS A 51 6.93 4.85 -17.50
CA LYS A 51 6.00 5.32 -18.53
C LYS A 51 4.57 5.02 -18.06
N LEU A 52 3.75 6.04 -17.95
CA LEU A 52 2.33 5.93 -17.65
C LEU A 52 1.51 5.96 -18.95
N GLY A 53 0.33 5.35 -18.93
CA GLY A 53 -0.70 5.59 -19.95
C GLY A 53 -1.34 6.97 -19.74
N ASP A 54 -2.07 7.46 -20.74
CA ASP A 54 -2.58 8.84 -20.73
C ASP A 54 -3.50 9.16 -19.54
N GLU A 55 -4.28 8.16 -19.09
CA GLU A 55 -5.20 8.27 -17.93
C GLU A 55 -4.67 7.58 -16.66
N ASP A 56 -3.48 6.97 -16.74
CA ASP A 56 -2.91 6.24 -15.60
C ASP A 56 -2.03 7.17 -14.75
N THR A 57 -2.04 6.94 -13.45
CA THR A 57 -1.28 7.73 -12.49
C THR A 57 -0.54 6.82 -11.52
N LEU A 58 0.67 7.22 -11.15
CA LEU A 58 1.43 6.54 -10.13
C LEU A 58 0.67 6.66 -8.80
N LEU A 59 0.29 5.52 -8.22
CA LEU A 59 -0.46 5.46 -6.98
C LEU A 59 0.48 5.35 -5.77
N GLN A 60 1.51 4.51 -5.87
CA GLN A 60 2.41 4.26 -4.75
C GLN A 60 3.78 3.80 -5.21
N VAL A 61 4.80 4.14 -4.43
CA VAL A 61 6.17 3.66 -4.57
C VAL A 61 6.62 3.07 -3.24
N ALA A 62 7.34 1.95 -3.27
CA ALA A 62 7.92 1.32 -2.08
C ALA A 62 9.28 0.70 -2.42
N LEU A 63 10.13 0.54 -1.41
CA LEU A 63 11.37 -0.23 -1.52
C LEU A 63 11.09 -1.71 -1.21
N ALA A 64 11.79 -2.60 -1.89
CA ALA A 64 11.68 -4.05 -1.72
C ALA A 64 13.04 -4.74 -1.85
N THR A 65 13.15 -5.92 -1.26
CA THR A 65 14.18 -6.93 -1.55
C THR A 65 13.54 -8.10 -2.32
N GLN A 66 14.35 -9.06 -2.79
CA GLN A 66 13.80 -10.27 -3.43
C GLN A 66 13.00 -11.16 -2.46
N GLU A 67 13.26 -11.05 -1.15
CA GLU A 67 12.59 -11.80 -0.08
C GLU A 67 11.28 -11.15 0.37
N SER A 68 11.02 -9.92 -0.08
CA SER A 68 9.79 -9.21 0.28
C SER A 68 8.56 -9.86 -0.34
N PHE A 69 7.42 -9.71 0.32
CA PHE A 69 6.10 -9.96 -0.26
C PHE A 69 5.47 -8.64 -0.67
N VAL A 70 4.69 -8.69 -1.75
CA VAL A 70 3.83 -7.57 -2.16
C VAL A 70 2.39 -7.96 -1.90
N VAL A 71 1.69 -7.11 -1.14
CA VAL A 71 0.25 -7.20 -0.92
C VAL A 71 -0.41 -6.05 -1.64
N VAL A 72 -1.41 -6.33 -2.49
CA VAL A 72 -2.19 -5.30 -3.20
C VAL A 72 -3.65 -5.43 -2.79
N ALA A 73 -4.30 -4.30 -2.48
CA ALA A 73 -5.69 -4.26 -2.04
C ALA A 73 -6.61 -3.55 -3.04
N THR A 74 -7.85 -4.03 -3.13
CA THR A 74 -8.93 -3.38 -3.88
C THR A 74 -9.92 -2.68 -2.96
N SER A 75 -10.71 -1.76 -3.51
CA SER A 75 -11.73 -0.98 -2.79
C SER A 75 -12.82 -1.86 -2.16
N ALA A 76 -13.02 -3.07 -2.67
CA ALA A 76 -13.93 -4.07 -2.12
C ALA A 76 -13.33 -4.92 -0.98
N GLY A 77 -12.20 -4.52 -0.40
CA GLY A 77 -11.57 -5.24 0.73
C GLY A 77 -11.01 -6.61 0.34
N ARG A 78 -10.58 -6.75 -0.93
CA ARG A 78 -9.93 -7.97 -1.44
C ARG A 78 -8.44 -7.74 -1.56
N LEU A 79 -7.64 -8.71 -1.09
CA LEU A 79 -6.18 -8.63 -1.09
C LEU A 79 -5.57 -9.77 -1.92
N LEU A 80 -4.45 -9.47 -2.59
CA LEU A 80 -3.60 -10.45 -3.26
C LEU A 80 -2.17 -10.30 -2.71
N ARG A 81 -1.62 -11.40 -2.16
CA ARG A 81 -0.22 -11.49 -1.68
C ARG A 81 0.58 -12.36 -2.64
N PHE A 82 1.72 -11.87 -3.11
CA PHE A 82 2.68 -12.61 -3.94
C PHE A 82 4.12 -12.29 -3.54
N VAL A 83 5.09 -13.15 -3.90
CA VAL A 83 6.52 -12.95 -3.58
C VAL A 83 7.14 -11.94 -4.55
N CYS A 84 8.01 -11.04 -4.09
CA CYS A 84 8.71 -10.04 -4.92
C CYS A 84 9.94 -10.61 -5.68
N ASN A 85 9.84 -11.86 -6.14
CA ASN A 85 10.93 -12.55 -6.82
C ASN A 85 10.91 -12.34 -8.35
N GLU A 86 11.89 -12.91 -9.04
CA GLU A 86 12.05 -12.73 -10.49
C GLU A 86 10.92 -13.38 -11.31
N THR A 87 10.33 -14.47 -10.83
CA THR A 87 9.21 -15.14 -11.51
C THR A 87 7.92 -14.31 -11.46
N GLN A 88 7.59 -13.79 -10.27
CA GLN A 88 6.37 -13.04 -10.07
C GLN A 88 6.50 -11.59 -10.53
N LEU A 89 7.61 -10.93 -10.23
CA LEU A 89 7.82 -9.52 -10.51
C LEU A 89 9.27 -9.27 -10.94
N PRO A 90 9.65 -9.57 -12.20
CA PRO A 90 11.00 -9.40 -12.70
C PRO A 90 11.46 -7.93 -12.68
N VAL A 91 12.78 -7.73 -12.65
CA VAL A 91 13.36 -6.39 -12.80
C VAL A 91 13.15 -5.91 -14.24
N MET A 92 12.60 -4.72 -14.41
CA MET A 92 12.31 -4.14 -15.72
C MET A 92 13.00 -2.78 -15.90
N SER A 93 13.18 -2.36 -17.15
CA SER A 93 13.75 -1.05 -17.47
C SER A 93 12.81 0.12 -17.10
N ARG A 94 13.37 1.33 -17.06
CA ARG A 94 12.61 2.58 -16.82
C ARG A 94 11.51 2.82 -17.88
N THR A 95 11.73 2.40 -19.12
CA THR A 95 10.78 2.57 -20.24
C THR A 95 9.66 1.52 -20.28
N ALA A 96 9.76 0.44 -19.49
CA ALA A 96 8.73 -0.58 -19.42
C ALA A 96 7.45 -0.08 -18.71
N VAL A 97 6.30 -0.54 -19.21
CA VAL A 97 4.96 -0.22 -18.68
C VAL A 97 4.66 -0.93 -17.36
N GLY A 98 5.28 -2.09 -17.11
CA GLY A 98 4.99 -2.94 -15.95
C GLY A 98 3.95 -4.01 -16.23
N LEU A 99 3.71 -4.85 -15.23
CA LEU A 99 2.87 -6.04 -15.28
C LEU A 99 1.53 -5.79 -14.58
N GLN A 100 0.52 -6.62 -14.84
CA GLN A 100 -0.76 -6.53 -14.12
C GLN A 100 -0.56 -6.97 -12.65
N ALA A 101 -0.91 -6.13 -11.68
CA ALA A 101 -0.83 -6.45 -10.25
C ALA A 101 -1.85 -7.52 -9.84
N LEU A 102 -3.12 -7.29 -10.18
CA LEU A 102 -4.25 -8.18 -9.92
C LEU A 102 -5.35 -7.97 -10.97
N LYS A 103 -6.28 -8.92 -11.05
CA LYS A 103 -7.54 -8.75 -11.79
C LYS A 103 -8.56 -8.04 -10.90
N LEU A 104 -9.02 -6.87 -11.34
CA LEU A 104 -10.13 -6.15 -10.72
C LEU A 104 -11.46 -6.77 -11.15
N ARG A 105 -12.43 -6.77 -10.25
CA ARG A 105 -13.83 -7.02 -10.63
C ARG A 105 -14.48 -5.71 -11.06
N LYS A 106 -15.61 -5.81 -11.77
CA LYS A 106 -16.38 -4.64 -12.19
C LYS A 106 -16.72 -3.75 -10.99
N GLY A 107 -16.34 -2.47 -11.08
CA GLY A 107 -16.57 -1.48 -10.02
C GLY A 107 -15.54 -1.47 -8.90
N GLU A 108 -14.56 -2.38 -8.91
CA GLU A 108 -13.42 -2.31 -7.98
C GLU A 108 -12.35 -1.38 -8.52
N SER A 109 -11.68 -0.68 -7.61
CA SER A 109 -10.46 0.10 -7.87
C SER A 109 -9.33 -0.40 -6.98
N ILE A 110 -8.09 -0.03 -7.29
CA ILE A 110 -6.94 -0.32 -6.44
C ILE A 110 -6.81 0.75 -5.36
N ILE A 111 -6.55 0.30 -4.13
CA ILE A 111 -6.35 1.18 -2.98
C ILE A 111 -4.86 1.44 -2.74
N GLY A 112 -4.02 0.44 -2.96
CA GLY A 112 -2.57 0.57 -2.80
C GLY A 112 -1.88 -0.78 -2.65
N MET A 113 -0.62 -0.71 -2.26
CA MET A 113 0.19 -1.88 -1.92
C MET A 113 0.87 -1.75 -0.55
N ALA A 114 1.31 -2.88 -0.03
CA ALA A 114 2.29 -2.96 1.04
C ALA A 114 3.41 -3.90 0.62
N VAL A 115 4.66 -3.44 0.73
CA VAL A 115 5.84 -4.32 0.64
C VAL A 115 6.22 -4.69 2.06
N VAL A 116 6.22 -5.99 2.36
CA VAL A 116 6.24 -6.51 3.73
C VAL A 116 7.02 -7.82 3.82
N ALA A 117 7.55 -8.13 4.99
CA ALA A 117 8.03 -9.47 5.33
C ALA A 117 6.85 -10.40 5.71
N GLU A 118 7.08 -11.71 5.75
CA GLU A 118 6.04 -12.66 6.15
C GLU A 118 5.61 -12.51 7.62
N THR A 119 6.53 -12.07 8.47
CA THR A 119 6.32 -11.82 9.90
C THR A 119 5.61 -10.50 10.20
N ASP A 120 5.43 -9.64 9.19
CA ASP A 120 4.83 -8.34 9.36
C ASP A 120 3.31 -8.41 9.53
N PHE A 121 2.74 -7.25 9.82
CA PHE A 121 1.31 -7.06 9.97
C PHE A 121 0.78 -6.04 8.97
N LEU A 122 -0.52 -6.11 8.73
CA LEU A 122 -1.26 -5.16 7.92
C LEU A 122 -2.33 -4.48 8.78
N LEU A 123 -2.56 -3.20 8.52
CA LEU A 123 -3.75 -2.47 8.93
C LEU A 123 -4.61 -2.19 7.70
N LEU A 124 -5.87 -2.59 7.77
CA LEU A 124 -6.91 -2.26 6.80
C LEU A 124 -7.89 -1.30 7.45
N ALA A 125 -8.26 -0.24 6.74
CA ALA A 125 -9.26 0.71 7.18
C ALA A 125 -10.30 0.94 6.08
N SER A 126 -11.59 0.89 6.45
CA SER A 126 -12.70 1.24 5.58
C SER A 126 -13.16 2.68 5.77
N ARG A 127 -13.88 3.19 4.78
CA ARG A 127 -14.49 4.52 4.78
C ARG A 127 -15.44 4.70 5.96
N ASN A 128 -16.14 3.65 6.38
CA ASN A 128 -17.06 3.67 7.52
C ASN A 128 -16.37 3.43 8.88
N GLY A 129 -15.03 3.42 8.91
CA GLY A 129 -14.28 3.28 10.16
C GLY A 129 -14.16 1.85 10.67
N LEU A 130 -14.28 0.84 9.79
CA LEU A 130 -13.95 -0.53 10.15
C LEU A 130 -12.44 -0.74 10.01
N LEU A 131 -11.83 -1.28 11.05
CA LEU A 131 -10.40 -1.51 11.18
C LEU A 131 -10.13 -3.00 11.29
N LYS A 132 -9.07 -3.45 10.62
CA LYS A 132 -8.59 -4.81 10.76
C LYS A 132 -7.07 -4.86 10.77
N ARG A 133 -6.52 -5.30 11.90
CA ARG A 133 -5.12 -5.68 12.01
C ARG A 133 -5.00 -7.19 11.81
N LEU A 134 -4.13 -7.63 10.91
CA LEU A 134 -3.90 -9.05 10.62
C LEU A 134 -2.43 -9.32 10.31
N LYS A 135 -2.01 -10.58 10.44
CA LYS A 135 -0.68 -11.01 10.01
C LYS A 135 -0.62 -11.12 8.50
N VAL A 136 0.52 -10.80 7.89
CA VAL A 136 0.76 -11.05 6.47
C VAL A 136 0.62 -12.54 6.14
N SER A 137 1.09 -13.41 7.04
CA SER A 137 0.98 -14.87 6.93
C SER A 137 -0.46 -15.40 6.84
N ASP A 138 -1.47 -14.66 7.33
CA ASP A 138 -2.89 -15.06 7.24
C ASP A 138 -3.44 -14.94 5.82
N LEU A 139 -2.73 -14.23 4.93
CA LEU A 139 -3.06 -14.15 3.52
C LEU A 139 -2.43 -15.33 2.78
N ARG A 140 -3.23 -16.08 2.02
CA ARG A 140 -2.71 -17.11 1.11
C ARG A 140 -1.77 -16.49 0.08
N LEU A 141 -0.65 -17.16 -0.17
CA LEU A 141 0.22 -16.82 -1.28
C LEU A 141 -0.49 -17.15 -2.61
N GLN A 142 -0.39 -16.25 -3.57
CA GLN A 142 -1.02 -16.34 -4.89
C GLN A 142 -0.06 -15.84 -5.97
N GLU A 143 -0.38 -16.19 -7.22
CA GLU A 143 0.27 -15.66 -8.40
C GLU A 143 -0.16 -14.21 -8.67
N ARG A 144 0.80 -13.35 -9.04
CA ARG A 144 0.55 -11.97 -9.48
C ARG A 144 -0.40 -11.99 -10.68
N GLY A 145 -1.33 -11.03 -10.73
CA GLY A 145 -2.33 -10.92 -11.80
C GLY A 145 -3.52 -11.85 -11.60
N GLY A 146 -3.58 -12.59 -10.50
CA GLY A 146 -4.73 -13.37 -10.08
C GLY A 146 -5.90 -12.52 -9.59
N LEU A 147 -7.00 -13.19 -9.23
CA LEU A 147 -8.12 -12.57 -8.52
C LEU A 147 -7.81 -12.53 -7.03
N ALA A 148 -7.87 -11.34 -6.43
CA ALA A 148 -7.70 -11.14 -5.00
C ALA A 148 -8.73 -11.95 -4.16
N THR A 149 -8.48 -12.07 -2.85
CA THR A 149 -9.35 -12.82 -1.91
C THR A 149 -9.96 -11.87 -0.89
N PRO A 150 -11.25 -12.00 -0.53
CA PRO A 150 -11.85 -11.17 0.52
C PRO A 150 -11.19 -11.37 1.89
N VAL A 151 -11.03 -10.28 2.66
CA VAL A 151 -10.41 -10.26 4.00
C VAL A 151 -11.37 -9.79 5.10
N THR A 152 -12.69 -9.81 4.85
CA THR A 152 -13.74 -9.42 5.81
C THR A 152 -13.43 -8.10 6.52
N VAL A 153 -13.60 -6.98 5.80
CA VAL A 153 -13.37 -5.63 6.35
C VAL A 153 -14.60 -4.74 6.25
N LEU A 154 -15.45 -4.93 5.24
CA LEU A 154 -16.56 -4.03 4.93
C LEU A 154 -17.86 -4.48 5.62
N GLY A 155 -18.62 -3.50 6.12
CA GLY A 155 -19.89 -3.75 6.82
C GLY A 155 -21.10 -3.85 5.91
N ASP A 156 -21.09 -3.14 4.79
CA ASP A 156 -22.16 -3.11 3.80
C ASP A 156 -21.62 -2.78 2.39
N ARG A 157 -22.52 -2.68 1.40
CA ARG A 157 -22.15 -2.46 -0.02
C ARG A 157 -21.74 -1.02 -0.36
N THR A 158 -22.00 -0.07 0.53
CA THR A 158 -21.63 1.35 0.39
C THR A 158 -20.26 1.65 1.00
N ASP A 159 -19.78 0.77 1.87
CA ASP A 159 -18.45 0.87 2.46
C ASP A 159 -17.36 0.47 1.46
N THR A 160 -16.21 1.12 1.55
CA THR A 160 -15.06 0.83 0.72
C THR A 160 -13.79 0.87 1.54
N LEU A 161 -12.81 0.06 1.16
CA LEU A 161 -11.48 0.14 1.76
C LEU A 161 -10.83 1.47 1.33
N ILE A 162 -10.24 2.20 2.28
CA ILE A 162 -9.55 3.48 2.03
C ILE A 162 -8.05 3.41 2.32
N ALA A 163 -7.59 2.40 3.07
CA ALA A 163 -6.16 2.21 3.32
C ALA A 163 -5.76 0.74 3.46
N LEU A 164 -4.54 0.48 2.99
CA LEU A 164 -3.73 -0.70 3.26
C LEU A 164 -2.38 -0.20 3.76
N LEU A 165 -2.06 -0.46 5.02
CA LEU A 165 -0.78 -0.04 5.62
C LEU A 165 -0.02 -1.26 6.13
N GLY A 166 1.24 -1.43 5.71
CA GLY A 166 2.15 -2.44 6.26
C GLY A 166 2.95 -1.92 7.45
N SER A 167 3.16 -2.76 8.45
CA SER A 167 3.93 -2.42 9.65
C SER A 167 4.93 -3.52 10.02
N LEU A 168 6.18 -3.11 10.25
CA LEU A 168 7.16 -3.91 10.98
C LEU A 168 6.87 -3.73 12.48
N GLY A 169 6.40 -4.78 13.14
CA GLY A 169 6.07 -4.74 14.57
C GLY A 169 4.78 -3.96 14.92
N SER A 170 4.56 -3.74 16.22
CA SER A 170 3.31 -3.19 16.79
C SER A 170 3.36 -1.69 17.11
N GLU A 171 4.55 -1.12 17.28
CA GLU A 171 4.75 0.25 17.79
C GLU A 171 4.67 1.29 16.68
N ARG A 172 3.47 1.50 16.12
CA ARG A 172 3.24 2.55 15.12
C ARG A 172 1.96 3.30 15.39
N THR A 173 1.96 4.60 15.07
CA THR A 173 0.74 5.41 15.07
C THR A 173 0.31 5.68 13.64
N ALA A 174 -0.94 5.38 13.31
CA ALA A 174 -1.57 5.82 12.07
C ALA A 174 -2.29 7.15 12.29
N LEU A 175 -2.23 8.02 11.29
CA LEU A 175 -2.98 9.26 11.19
C LEU A 175 -4.08 9.10 10.15
N SER A 176 -5.28 9.57 10.45
CA SER A 176 -6.40 9.55 9.52
C SER A 176 -7.16 10.86 9.53
N THR A 177 -7.56 11.33 8.35
CA THR A 177 -8.46 12.47 8.22
C THR A 177 -9.89 12.01 7.99
N THR A 178 -10.84 12.80 8.48
CA THR A 178 -12.27 12.48 8.36
C THR A 178 -13.01 13.45 7.43
N SER A 179 -14.25 13.11 7.09
CA SER A 179 -15.17 13.97 6.33
C SER A 179 -15.59 15.25 7.06
N GLN A 180 -15.27 15.37 8.35
CA GLN A 180 -15.49 16.56 9.17
C GLN A 180 -14.18 17.31 9.46
N GLU A 181 -13.15 17.10 8.65
CA GLU A 181 -11.84 17.77 8.76
C GLU A 181 -11.12 17.51 10.10
N ARG A 182 -11.46 16.42 10.79
CA ARG A 182 -10.76 15.99 12.00
C ARG A 182 -9.54 15.15 11.65
N LEU A 183 -8.51 15.28 12.48
CA LEU A 183 -7.34 14.40 12.47
C LEU A 183 -7.44 13.39 13.62
N LEU A 184 -7.58 12.11 13.28
CA LEU A 184 -7.60 11.01 14.23
C LEU A 184 -6.21 10.36 14.30
N ARG A 185 -5.82 9.97 15.52
CA ARG A 185 -4.61 9.19 15.79
C ARG A 185 -5.04 7.80 16.25
N LEU A 186 -4.43 6.78 15.65
CA LEU A 186 -4.72 5.38 15.94
C LEU A 186 -3.43 4.67 16.31
N ASN A 187 -3.34 4.19 17.55
CA ASN A 187 -2.26 3.29 17.94
C ASN A 187 -2.49 1.92 17.26
N PHE A 188 -1.55 1.48 16.44
CA PHE A 188 -1.63 0.20 15.73
C PHE A 188 -1.75 -0.99 16.68
N ALA A 189 -1.06 -0.96 17.82
CA ALA A 189 -1.14 -2.01 18.84
C ALA A 189 -2.53 -2.10 19.48
N GLY A 190 -3.27 -0.99 19.51
CA GLY A 190 -4.61 -0.88 20.07
C GLY A 190 -5.71 -1.51 19.20
N VAL A 191 -5.45 -1.75 17.91
CA VAL A 191 -6.37 -2.47 17.02
C VAL A 191 -6.24 -3.96 17.29
N SER A 192 -7.31 -4.68 17.59
CA SER A 192 -7.28 -6.13 17.85
C SER A 192 -6.69 -6.88 16.65
N LEU A 193 -5.80 -7.84 16.93
CA LEU A 193 -5.34 -8.77 15.90
C LEU A 193 -6.47 -9.73 15.55
N ARG A 194 -6.80 -9.84 14.26
CA ARG A 194 -7.87 -10.67 13.71
C ARG A 194 -7.35 -11.54 12.58
N SER A 195 -7.84 -12.76 12.49
CA SER A 195 -7.62 -13.61 11.32
C SER A 195 -8.31 -13.04 10.08
N ARG A 196 -7.92 -13.53 8.91
CA ARG A 196 -8.51 -13.13 7.62
C ARG A 196 -10.04 -13.22 7.58
N THR A 197 -10.66 -14.18 8.28
CA THR A 197 -12.11 -14.43 8.23
C THR A 197 -12.91 -13.75 9.33
N GLU A 198 -12.28 -13.40 10.45
CA GLU A 198 -12.96 -12.71 11.55
C GLU A 198 -13.47 -11.32 11.12
N PRO A 199 -14.56 -10.82 11.72
CA PRO A 199 -15.02 -9.46 11.46
C PRO A 199 -13.97 -8.40 11.81
N ALA A 200 -13.97 -7.30 11.06
CA ALA A 200 -13.29 -6.06 11.45
C ALA A 200 -13.98 -5.43 12.67
N GLU A 201 -13.24 -4.63 13.42
CA GLU A 201 -13.77 -3.87 14.56
C GLU A 201 -13.99 -2.41 14.18
N ARG A 202 -14.82 -1.71 14.96
CA ARG A 202 -15.17 -0.31 14.67
C ARG A 202 -14.20 0.64 15.37
N LEU A 203 -13.78 1.68 14.68
CA LEU A 203 -13.08 2.81 15.26
C LEU A 203 -14.05 3.61 16.14
N GLU A 204 -13.90 3.51 17.46
CA GLU A 204 -14.78 4.17 18.44
C GLU A 204 -14.74 5.70 18.35
N ALA A 205 -13.59 6.26 17.95
CA ALA A 205 -13.41 7.70 17.81
C ALA A 205 -14.17 8.33 16.63
N LEU A 206 -14.77 7.53 15.75
CA LEU A 206 -15.50 7.99 14.56
C LEU A 206 -16.98 8.22 14.90
N GLU A 207 -17.45 9.45 14.70
CA GLU A 207 -18.83 9.82 15.01
C GLU A 207 -19.86 9.18 14.06
N THR A 208 -21.12 9.18 14.49
CA THR A 208 -22.22 8.65 13.68
C THR A 208 -22.35 9.42 12.38
N GLY A 209 -22.20 8.72 11.25
CA GLY A 209 -22.29 9.29 9.90
C GLY A 209 -20.98 9.86 9.38
N GLU A 210 -19.99 10.09 10.23
CA GLU A 210 -18.64 10.51 9.85
C GLU A 210 -17.93 9.40 9.06
N LYS A 211 -17.07 9.79 8.11
CA LYS A 211 -16.32 8.88 7.24
C LYS A 211 -14.83 9.15 7.33
N LEU A 212 -14.02 8.10 7.25
CA LEU A 212 -12.59 8.22 7.01
C LEU A 212 -12.34 8.59 5.53
N VAL A 213 -11.43 9.53 5.29
CA VAL A 213 -11.07 10.02 3.96
C VAL A 213 -9.75 9.41 3.50
N GLY A 214 -8.76 9.35 4.39
CA GLY A 214 -7.46 8.75 4.13
C GLY A 214 -6.78 8.34 5.43
N MET A 215 -5.81 7.43 5.34
CA MET A 215 -5.01 7.00 6.49
C MET A 215 -3.57 6.73 6.04
N THR A 216 -2.61 7.15 6.84
CA THR A 216 -1.18 6.94 6.63
C THR A 216 -0.47 6.69 7.95
N TRP A 217 0.75 6.18 7.90
CA TRP A 217 1.60 6.17 9.09
C TRP A 217 2.01 7.59 9.48
N ALA A 218 2.01 7.88 10.78
CA ALA A 218 2.71 9.03 11.30
C ALA A 218 4.19 8.91 10.91
N ILE A 219 4.80 10.02 10.53
CA ILE A 219 6.25 10.10 10.41
C ILE A 219 6.74 10.32 11.84
N ASP A 220 7.47 9.35 12.37
CA ASP A 220 8.17 9.55 13.64
C ASP A 220 9.22 10.62 13.37
N GLY A 221 9.06 11.80 13.99
CA GLY A 221 10.11 12.80 13.98
C GLY A 221 11.34 12.20 14.63
N GLU A 222 12.53 12.48 14.08
CA GLU A 222 13.78 12.25 14.80
C GLU A 222 13.59 12.79 16.22
N SER A 223 13.74 11.92 17.21
CA SER A 223 13.93 12.39 18.57
C SER A 223 15.20 13.22 18.50
N GLU A 224 15.08 14.54 18.64
CA GLU A 224 16.24 15.40 18.88
C GLU A 224 16.98 14.80 20.08
N ALA A 225 18.14 14.23 19.80
CA ALA A 225 19.10 13.74 20.80
C ALA A 225 19.95 14.90 21.28
#